data_AF-A0A8S3QMW9-F1
#
_entry.id   AF-A0A8S3QMW9-F1
#
_cell.length_a   1.000
_cell.length_b   1.000
_cell.length_c   1.000
_cell.angle_alpha   90.00
_cell.angle_beta   90.00
_cell.angle_gamma   90.00
#
_symmetry.space_group_name_H-M   'P 1'
#
loop_
_entity.id
_entity.type
_entity.pdbx_description
1 polymer ?
#
loop_
_entity_poly.entity_id
_entity_poly.type
_entity_poly.pdbx_seq_one_letter_code
_entity_poly.pdbx_strand_id
1 'polypeptide(L)'
;MLPIEAEIHLKALTLFGNITRANKTSVEWRLTERQLQLKTHTSKSWFIEIKKICLKYDLPDCQNFLTYPLGKFQWKNLITRKIYTYWREKINENSEGYSSLQHIACAYKIKTIHPILTTNTSNCRDINRIPIRTKVATGNYILQSNRAKFNKCEVSATCKICNKEDETIEHFLISCIHLEPDREKLLKVIQLDGALQFLEYYKEEGGFFNKVNKDGELPLLVLLNEHSKQRDKSEKLETQTANIAAYLMKNTTTEILDKDGNSPLHVAAEAGLVKIIEALIICGATSSKQNKKGRTALHVCLEKPKSNIAEVVSKLMDSENPPVELEISDRTPLYLATDLYKRYYMHDYNCTKEMMKLQSLVVEVLIQHGANPNSHNRSNIPLLSAVKAGDIDTVSLLLQKGALADVTNEKGQSAIHVLFSEMPHISKDAEMILLQLLIDNGISVNASDDEGESALIVAVERYEDRNRSAMEIGRNLLQAGADPSVGNCLQSVLDNSELCKKTEWFLELLQKELTQIFILEMVLTY
;
A
#
# COMPACT_ATOMS: atom_id res chain seq x y z
N MET A 1 -36.41 17.01 -1.11
CA MET A 1 -37.86 17.00 -1.43
C MET A 1 -38.63 16.66 -0.16
N LEU A 2 -39.82 17.20 0.02
CA LEU A 2 -40.68 16.84 1.16
C LEU A 2 -41.28 15.43 0.94
N PRO A 3 -41.57 14.66 2.00
CA PRO A 3 -42.28 13.38 1.86
C PRO A 3 -43.66 13.55 1.22
N ILE A 4 -44.15 12.53 0.51
CA ILE A 4 -45.48 12.52 -0.14
C ILE A 4 -46.59 12.90 0.85
N GLU A 5 -46.48 12.46 2.11
CA GLU A 5 -47.41 12.82 3.18
C GLU A 5 -47.48 14.34 3.42
N ALA A 6 -46.34 15.04 3.38
CA ALA A 6 -46.28 16.49 3.56
C ALA A 6 -46.98 17.23 2.42
N GLU A 7 -46.83 16.75 1.18
CA GLU A 7 -47.50 17.33 0.01
C GLU A 7 -49.02 17.16 0.06
N ILE A 8 -49.48 15.98 0.52
CA ILE A 8 -50.90 15.71 0.75
C ILE A 8 -51.45 16.67 1.82
N HIS A 9 -50.74 16.83 2.93
CA HIS A 9 -51.16 17.73 4.01
C HIS A 9 -51.20 19.20 3.57
N LEU A 10 -50.23 19.62 2.77
CA LEU A 10 -50.19 20.98 2.23
C LEU A 10 -51.38 21.25 1.30
N LYS A 11 -51.75 20.29 0.44
CA LYS A 11 -52.96 20.38 -0.39
C LYS A 11 -54.24 20.42 0.44
N ALA A 12 -54.35 19.56 1.46
CA ALA A 12 -55.50 19.50 2.35
C ALA A 12 -55.71 20.82 3.12
N LEU A 13 -54.64 21.39 3.68
CA LEU A 13 -54.70 22.68 4.38
C LEU A 13 -54.89 23.87 3.43
N THR A 14 -54.44 23.77 2.17
CA THR A 14 -54.73 24.80 1.16
C THR A 14 -56.23 24.85 0.85
N LEU A 15 -56.86 23.67 0.68
CA LEU A 15 -58.31 23.57 0.49
C LEU A 15 -59.06 24.10 1.71
N PHE A 16 -58.66 23.69 2.92
CA PHE A 16 -59.26 24.20 4.16
C PHE A 16 -59.16 25.72 4.29
N GLY A 17 -58.00 26.30 3.98
CA GLY A 17 -57.84 27.76 3.99
C GLY A 17 -58.72 28.50 2.99
N ASN A 18 -59.03 27.88 1.85
CA ASN A 18 -59.97 28.47 0.90
C ASN A 18 -61.40 28.47 1.46
N ILE A 19 -61.76 27.43 2.21
CA ILE A 19 -63.07 27.34 2.86
C ILE A 19 -63.18 28.35 4.01
N THR A 20 -62.13 28.54 4.82
CA THR A 20 -62.16 29.54 5.92
C THR A 20 -62.31 30.98 5.42
N ARG A 21 -61.81 31.26 4.21
CA ARG A 21 -61.94 32.56 3.51
C ARG A 21 -63.20 32.67 2.65
N ALA A 22 -63.99 31.61 2.51
CA ALA A 22 -65.23 31.66 1.74
C ALA A 22 -66.28 32.53 2.47
N ASN A 23 -67.28 33.02 1.73
CA ASN A 23 -68.36 33.80 2.32
C ASN A 23 -69.11 32.94 3.37
N LYS A 24 -69.48 33.51 4.52
CA LYS A 24 -70.16 32.78 5.62
C LYS A 24 -71.51 32.17 5.19
N THR A 25 -72.10 32.66 4.11
CA THR A 25 -73.32 32.11 3.51
C THR A 25 -73.07 30.90 2.62
N SER A 26 -71.82 30.59 2.27
CA SER A 26 -71.48 29.45 1.42
C SER A 26 -71.81 28.13 2.11
N VAL A 27 -72.16 27.13 1.30
CA VAL A 27 -72.53 25.79 1.79
C VAL A 27 -71.31 25.13 2.46
N GLU A 28 -70.13 25.34 1.90
CA GLU A 28 -68.85 24.82 2.37
C GLU A 28 -68.49 25.38 3.75
N TRP A 29 -68.69 26.68 3.96
CA TRP A 29 -68.39 27.32 5.25
C TRP A 29 -69.34 26.81 6.35
N ARG A 30 -70.66 26.79 6.09
CA ARG A 30 -71.67 26.29 7.03
C ARG A 30 -71.51 24.80 7.35
N LEU A 31 -71.16 23.99 6.35
CA LEU A 31 -70.82 22.57 6.56
C LEU A 31 -69.58 22.43 7.44
N THR A 32 -68.55 23.25 7.22
CA THR A 32 -67.31 23.20 8.00
C THR A 32 -67.56 23.57 9.46
N GLU A 33 -68.29 24.66 9.73
CA GLU A 33 -68.66 25.09 11.08
C GLU A 33 -69.44 24.00 11.82
N ARG A 34 -70.47 23.45 11.19
CA ARG A 34 -71.31 22.39 11.78
C ARG A 34 -70.53 21.11 12.04
N GLN A 35 -69.65 20.70 11.12
CA GLN A 35 -68.88 19.46 11.24
C GLN A 35 -67.75 19.55 12.27
N LEU A 36 -67.18 20.75 12.48
CA LEU A 36 -66.17 20.98 13.51
C LEU A 36 -66.75 21.00 14.94
N GLN A 37 -68.03 21.36 15.09
CA GLN A 37 -68.77 21.38 16.37
C GLN A 37 -69.31 20.01 16.80
N LEU A 38 -69.70 19.13 15.86
CA LEU A 38 -70.54 17.96 16.17
C LEU A 38 -69.80 16.63 16.41
N LYS A 39 -68.49 16.51 16.19
CA LYS A 39 -67.85 15.18 16.10
C LYS A 39 -66.80 14.92 17.18
N THR A 40 -67.01 13.82 17.91
CA THR A 40 -66.01 13.14 18.73
C THR A 40 -64.87 12.60 17.84
N HIS A 41 -63.66 12.49 18.40
CA HIS A 41 -62.40 12.14 17.70
C HIS A 41 -62.37 10.76 17.01
N THR A 42 -63.47 9.99 17.01
CA THR A 42 -63.57 8.59 16.56
C THR A 42 -64.12 8.40 15.13
N SER A 43 -64.55 9.46 14.42
CA SER A 43 -65.12 9.31 13.06
C SER A 43 -64.12 9.58 11.92
N LYS A 44 -64.27 8.86 10.79
CA LYS A 44 -63.43 8.96 9.56
C LYS A 44 -63.78 10.17 8.68
N SER A 45 -63.90 11.36 9.26
CA SER A 45 -64.31 12.56 8.51
C SER A 45 -63.10 13.39 8.08
N TRP A 46 -63.13 13.94 6.86
CA TRP A 46 -62.08 14.84 6.35
C TRP A 46 -61.76 16.02 7.31
N PHE A 47 -62.76 16.59 7.99
CA PHE A 47 -62.54 17.67 8.97
C PHE A 47 -61.80 17.21 10.23
N ILE A 48 -61.95 15.94 10.63
CA ILE A 48 -61.17 15.36 11.73
C ILE A 48 -59.73 15.11 11.28
N GLU A 49 -59.53 14.71 10.02
CA GLU A 49 -58.19 14.61 9.45
C GLU A 49 -57.50 15.98 9.42
N ILE A 50 -58.22 17.06 9.06
CA ILE A 50 -57.69 18.43 9.17
C ILE A 50 -57.35 18.80 10.62
N LYS A 51 -58.21 18.50 11.60
CA LYS A 51 -57.89 18.70 13.03
C LYS A 51 -56.62 17.94 13.45
N LYS A 52 -56.48 16.68 13.03
CA LYS A 52 -55.28 15.86 13.27
C LYS A 52 -54.03 16.44 12.59
N ILE A 53 -54.18 16.95 11.37
CA ILE A 53 -53.09 17.62 10.64
C ILE A 53 -52.68 18.91 11.35
N CYS A 54 -53.62 19.72 11.83
CA CYS A 54 -53.32 20.92 12.61
C CYS A 54 -52.55 20.59 13.89
N LEU A 55 -53.01 19.57 14.64
CA LEU A 55 -52.31 19.09 15.83
C LEU A 55 -50.90 18.57 15.51
N LYS A 56 -50.76 17.79 14.42
CA LYS A 56 -49.47 17.22 13.99
C LYS A 56 -48.40 18.29 13.71
N TYR A 57 -48.79 19.43 13.15
CA TYR A 57 -47.87 20.51 12.78
C TYR A 57 -47.88 21.69 13.75
N ASP A 58 -48.49 21.52 14.93
CA ASP A 58 -48.61 22.58 15.94
C ASP A 58 -49.18 23.88 15.33
N LEU A 59 -50.29 23.72 14.61
CA LEU A 59 -51.08 24.81 14.03
C LEU A 59 -52.25 25.17 14.97
N PRO A 60 -52.72 26.44 14.94
CA PRO A 60 -53.93 26.85 15.64
C PRO A 60 -55.13 25.94 15.38
N ASP A 61 -56.03 25.84 16.36
CA ASP A 61 -57.25 25.05 16.22
C ASP A 61 -58.08 25.49 15.01
N CYS A 62 -58.72 24.52 14.36
CA CYS A 62 -59.54 24.75 13.17
C CYS A 62 -60.66 25.77 13.44
N GLN A 63 -61.18 25.84 14.68
CA GLN A 63 -62.19 26.82 15.07
C GLN A 63 -61.62 28.24 15.08
N ASN A 64 -60.38 28.43 15.53
CA ASN A 64 -59.71 29.74 15.52
C ASN A 64 -59.51 30.26 14.09
N PHE A 65 -59.27 29.37 13.12
CA PHE A 65 -59.15 29.76 11.72
C PHE A 65 -60.49 30.14 11.07
N LEU A 66 -61.62 29.65 11.60
CA LEU A 66 -62.96 30.09 11.16
C LEU A 66 -63.35 31.43 11.77
N THR A 67 -63.01 31.69 13.03
CA THR A 67 -63.31 32.95 13.70
C THR A 67 -62.43 34.09 13.21
N TYR A 68 -61.14 33.80 12.93
CA TYR A 68 -60.16 34.76 12.45
C TYR A 68 -59.45 34.25 11.19
N PRO A 69 -60.06 34.36 10.00
CA PRO A 69 -59.49 33.83 8.77
C PRO A 69 -58.25 34.63 8.35
N LEU A 70 -57.13 33.93 8.13
CA LEU A 70 -55.89 34.55 7.66
C LEU A 70 -55.95 34.85 6.16
N GLY A 71 -55.30 35.94 5.75
CA GLY A 71 -55.09 36.26 4.33
C GLY A 71 -54.32 35.17 3.59
N LYS A 72 -54.53 35.05 2.27
CA LYS A 72 -53.94 33.98 1.42
C LYS A 72 -52.41 33.86 1.58
N PHE A 73 -51.70 35.00 1.64
CA PHE A 73 -50.25 35.03 1.80
C PHE A 73 -49.80 34.58 3.20
N GLN A 74 -50.45 35.09 4.26
CA GLN A 74 -50.18 34.71 5.64
C GLN A 74 -50.45 33.20 5.87
N TRP A 75 -51.55 32.69 5.32
CA TRP A 75 -51.90 31.27 5.37
C TRP A 75 -50.83 30.39 4.71
N LYS A 76 -50.41 30.74 3.49
CA LYS A 76 -49.38 30.00 2.75
C LYS A 76 -48.06 30.00 3.52
N ASN A 77 -47.64 31.14 4.05
CA ASN A 77 -46.38 31.25 4.80
C ASN A 77 -46.42 30.46 6.10
N LEU A 78 -47.52 30.53 6.86
CA LEU A 78 -47.69 29.80 8.11
C LEU A 78 -47.58 28.28 7.89
N ILE A 79 -48.37 27.74 6.94
CA ILE A 79 -48.40 26.30 6.67
C ILE A 79 -47.08 25.82 6.10
N THR A 80 -46.54 26.53 5.11
CA THR A 80 -45.27 26.12 4.48
C THR A 80 -44.16 26.12 5.53
N ARG A 81 -44.09 27.15 6.39
CA ARG A 81 -43.09 27.22 7.47
C ARG A 81 -43.26 26.08 8.46
N LYS A 82 -44.45 25.86 9.03
CA LYS A 82 -44.71 24.85 10.06
C LYS A 82 -44.52 23.41 9.57
N ILE A 83 -45.01 23.09 8.36
CA ILE A 83 -44.80 21.76 7.76
C ILE A 83 -43.31 21.54 7.49
N TYR A 84 -42.63 22.55 6.95
CA TYR A 84 -41.23 22.42 6.61
C TYR A 84 -40.33 22.33 7.84
N THR A 85 -40.60 23.09 8.91
CA THR A 85 -39.88 22.97 10.18
C THR A 85 -40.10 21.60 10.81
N TYR A 86 -41.36 21.14 10.91
CA TYR A 86 -41.66 19.82 11.46
C TYR A 86 -40.93 18.69 10.73
N TRP A 87 -41.00 18.67 9.39
CA TRP A 87 -40.34 17.61 8.63
C TRP A 87 -38.82 17.75 8.63
N ARG A 88 -38.28 18.98 8.71
CA ARG A 88 -36.85 19.19 8.89
C ARG A 88 -36.37 18.64 10.23
N GLU A 89 -37.06 18.97 11.32
CA GLU A 89 -36.75 18.48 12.67
C GLU A 89 -36.89 16.96 12.73
N LYS A 90 -37.99 16.40 12.24
CA LYS A 90 -38.21 14.95 12.20
C LYS A 90 -37.18 14.21 11.35
N ILE A 91 -36.76 14.78 10.22
CA ILE A 91 -35.69 14.19 9.41
C ILE A 91 -34.35 14.28 10.14
N ASN A 92 -34.08 15.37 10.85
CA ASN A 92 -32.85 15.53 11.64
C ASN A 92 -32.83 14.57 12.84
N GLU A 93 -33.90 14.48 13.63
CA GLU A 93 -34.05 13.53 14.74
C GLU A 93 -33.92 12.08 14.26
N ASN A 94 -34.59 11.75 13.15
CA ASN A 94 -34.45 10.43 12.55
C ASN A 94 -33.01 10.19 12.08
N SER A 95 -32.32 11.21 11.53
CA SER A 95 -30.91 11.08 11.12
C SER A 95 -29.95 10.91 12.29
N GLU A 96 -30.28 11.44 13.47
CA GLU A 96 -29.54 11.20 14.71
C GLU A 96 -29.77 9.77 15.23
N GLY A 97 -30.95 9.19 15.00
CA GLY A 97 -31.30 7.81 15.35
C GLY A 97 -30.83 6.74 14.36
N TYR A 98 -30.42 7.11 13.15
CA TYR A 98 -29.86 6.18 12.17
C TYR A 98 -28.33 6.17 12.30
N SER A 99 -27.79 5.22 13.07
CA SER A 99 -26.34 4.99 13.19
C SER A 99 -25.66 4.87 11.82
N SER A 100 -26.33 4.26 10.85
CA SER A 100 -25.88 4.13 9.45
C SER A 100 -25.58 5.46 8.73
N LEU A 101 -26.22 6.57 9.10
CA LEU A 101 -25.94 7.90 8.53
C LEU A 101 -24.72 8.58 9.17
N GLN A 102 -24.37 8.24 10.42
CA GLN A 102 -23.11 8.66 11.03
C GLN A 102 -21.91 7.99 10.35
N HIS A 103 -22.08 6.77 9.83
CA HIS A 103 -21.02 6.02 9.13
C HIS A 103 -20.80 6.44 7.66
N ILE A 104 -21.71 7.21 7.07
CA ILE A 104 -21.52 7.88 5.76
C ILE A 104 -20.89 9.28 5.97
N ALA A 105 -20.79 9.74 7.21
CA ALA A 105 -20.37 11.09 7.56
C ALA A 105 -18.85 11.34 7.42
N CYS A 106 -18.03 10.34 7.09
CA CYS A 106 -16.57 10.50 6.96
C CYS A 106 -16.16 11.59 5.94
N ALA A 107 -17.03 11.99 5.02
CA ALA A 107 -16.80 13.10 4.09
C ALA A 107 -17.91 14.16 4.03
N TYR A 108 -18.91 14.11 4.92
CA TYR A 108 -20.13 14.91 4.76
C TYR A 108 -20.38 15.88 5.91
N LYS A 109 -20.31 17.19 5.62
CA LYS A 109 -20.85 18.22 6.51
C LYS A 109 -22.36 18.26 6.34
N ILE A 110 -23.10 18.26 7.46
CA ILE A 110 -24.57 18.21 7.59
C ILE A 110 -25.36 19.32 6.82
N LYS A 111 -24.73 20.11 5.93
CA LYS A 111 -25.35 21.19 5.14
C LYS A 111 -24.99 21.22 3.64
N THR A 112 -24.16 20.31 3.13
CA THR A 112 -23.74 20.27 1.71
C THR A 112 -24.47 19.16 0.97
N ILE A 113 -24.98 19.33 -0.25
CA ILE A 113 -25.67 18.22 -0.98
C ILE A 113 -24.66 17.11 -1.32
N HIS A 114 -25.02 15.84 -1.07
CA HIS A 114 -24.12 14.69 -1.27
C HIS A 114 -23.76 14.53 -2.77
N PRO A 115 -22.51 14.24 -3.17
CA PRO A 115 -22.10 14.11 -4.58
C PRO A 115 -22.91 13.06 -5.39
N ILE A 116 -23.39 12.00 -4.74
CA ILE A 116 -24.34 11.04 -5.35
C ILE A 116 -25.64 11.69 -5.86
N LEU A 117 -26.03 12.85 -5.30
CA LEU A 117 -27.25 13.59 -5.62
C LEU A 117 -27.01 14.75 -6.61
N THR A 118 -25.78 15.02 -7.04
CA THR A 118 -25.45 16.15 -7.93
C THR A 118 -25.65 15.85 -9.42
N THR A 119 -26.29 14.73 -9.79
CA THR A 119 -26.60 14.43 -11.19
C THR A 119 -27.75 15.33 -11.66
N ASN A 120 -27.42 16.48 -12.24
CA ASN A 120 -28.32 17.28 -13.07
C ASN A 120 -28.55 16.55 -14.39
N THR A 121 -29.35 15.48 -14.37
CA THR A 121 -29.67 14.68 -15.55
C THR A 121 -31.17 14.70 -15.79
N SER A 122 -31.57 15.08 -17.01
CA SER A 122 -32.95 15.00 -17.53
C SER A 122 -33.38 13.57 -17.90
N ASN A 123 -32.49 12.59 -17.71
CA ASN A 123 -32.74 11.19 -18.04
C ASN A 123 -33.61 10.52 -16.96
N CYS A 124 -34.79 10.03 -17.35
CA CYS A 124 -35.73 9.35 -16.45
C CYS A 124 -35.13 8.17 -15.69
N ARG A 125 -34.13 7.47 -16.26
CA ARG A 125 -33.44 6.36 -15.56
C ARG A 125 -32.59 6.84 -14.38
N ASP A 126 -31.91 7.97 -14.54
CA ASP A 126 -31.07 8.53 -13.49
C ASP A 126 -31.93 9.19 -12.40
N ILE A 127 -33.06 9.80 -12.77
CA ILE A 127 -34.09 10.26 -11.84
C ILE A 127 -34.63 9.08 -11.00
N ASN A 128 -34.86 7.91 -11.59
CA ASN A 128 -35.32 6.72 -10.87
C ASN A 128 -34.25 6.10 -9.96
N ARG A 129 -32.96 6.33 -10.23
CA ARG A 129 -31.85 5.87 -9.40
C ARG A 129 -31.67 6.72 -8.14
N ILE A 130 -32.04 8.00 -8.18
CA ILE A 130 -31.88 8.93 -7.04
C ILE A 130 -32.63 8.43 -5.78
N PRO A 131 -33.92 8.08 -5.81
CA PRO A 131 -34.63 7.57 -4.63
C PRO A 131 -34.04 6.27 -4.08
N ILE A 132 -33.52 5.40 -4.96
CA ILE A 132 -32.91 4.13 -4.59
C ILE A 132 -31.58 4.40 -3.86
N ARG A 133 -30.73 5.25 -4.43
CA ARG A 133 -29.45 5.66 -3.83
C ARG A 133 -29.65 6.37 -2.49
N THR A 134 -30.65 7.23 -2.37
CA THR A 134 -30.99 7.89 -1.10
C THR A 134 -31.49 6.90 -0.05
N LYS A 135 -32.28 5.90 -0.46
CA LYS A 135 -32.77 4.86 0.46
C LYS A 135 -31.66 3.91 0.91
N VAL A 136 -30.75 3.54 0.02
CA VAL A 136 -29.54 2.77 0.37
C VAL A 136 -28.67 3.57 1.34
N ALA A 137 -28.42 4.84 1.04
CA ALA A 137 -27.65 5.72 1.92
C ALA A 137 -28.32 6.04 3.27
N THR A 138 -29.61 5.75 3.44
CA THR A 138 -30.33 5.99 4.71
C THR A 138 -30.71 4.68 5.41
N GLY A 139 -30.25 3.52 4.91
CA GLY A 139 -30.64 2.21 5.43
C GLY A 139 -32.13 1.85 5.23
N ASN A 140 -32.88 2.67 4.49
CA ASN A 140 -34.34 2.53 4.31
C ASN A 140 -34.71 1.87 2.97
N TYR A 141 -33.77 1.15 2.34
CA TYR A 141 -34.03 0.45 1.10
C TYR A 141 -34.78 -0.87 1.35
N ILE A 142 -36.11 -0.82 1.21
CA ILE A 142 -36.95 -2.01 1.28
C ILE A 142 -36.89 -2.73 -0.08
N LEU A 143 -36.27 -3.92 -0.11
CA LEU A 143 -36.19 -4.78 -1.30
C LEU A 143 -37.58 -5.02 -1.91
N GLN A 144 -37.68 -4.99 -3.24
CA GLN A 144 -38.93 -5.36 -3.90
C GLN A 144 -39.37 -6.79 -3.60
N SER A 145 -38.44 -7.71 -3.35
CA SER A 145 -38.72 -9.07 -2.89
C SER A 145 -39.44 -9.08 -1.53
N ASN A 146 -39.04 -8.22 -0.59
CA ASN A 146 -39.72 -8.04 0.69
C ASN A 146 -41.10 -7.41 0.52
N ARG A 147 -41.24 -6.46 -0.40
CA ARG A 147 -42.52 -5.81 -0.72
C ARG A 147 -43.48 -6.75 -1.45
N ALA A 148 -42.96 -7.62 -2.32
CA ALA A 148 -43.66 -8.65 -3.06
C ALA A 148 -44.16 -9.76 -2.11
N LYS A 149 -43.31 -10.22 -1.19
CA LYS A 149 -43.68 -11.14 -0.10
C LYS A 149 -44.78 -10.55 0.79
N PHE A 150 -44.64 -9.28 1.19
CA PHE A 150 -45.64 -8.60 2.01
C PHE A 150 -46.99 -8.43 1.29
N ASN A 151 -46.96 -8.12 -0.02
CA ASN A 151 -48.17 -7.90 -0.82
C ASN A 151 -48.74 -9.17 -1.47
N LYS A 152 -48.11 -10.35 -1.29
CA LYS A 152 -48.44 -11.61 -1.98
C LYS A 152 -48.52 -11.46 -3.51
N CYS A 153 -47.66 -10.63 -4.09
CA CYS A 153 -47.57 -10.45 -5.54
C CYS A 153 -46.28 -11.06 -6.08
N GLU A 154 -46.34 -11.72 -7.23
CA GLU A 154 -45.15 -12.07 -7.99
C GLU A 154 -44.64 -10.81 -8.70
N VAL A 155 -43.47 -10.33 -8.28
CA VAL A 155 -42.78 -9.22 -8.93
C VAL A 155 -41.46 -9.78 -9.44
N SER A 156 -41.05 -9.39 -10.66
CA SER A 156 -39.73 -9.77 -11.17
C SER A 156 -38.68 -9.32 -10.18
N ALA A 157 -37.96 -10.28 -9.60
CA ALA A 157 -37.03 -10.02 -8.51
C ALA A 157 -35.76 -9.34 -8.99
N THR A 158 -35.73 -8.63 -10.12
CA THR A 158 -34.49 -8.10 -10.72
C THR A 158 -34.16 -6.68 -10.25
N CYS A 159 -32.88 -6.43 -9.98
CA CYS A 159 -32.38 -5.16 -9.48
C CYS A 159 -32.70 -3.99 -10.41
N LYS A 160 -33.38 -2.97 -9.89
CA LYS A 160 -33.78 -1.78 -10.65
C LYS A 160 -32.65 -0.91 -11.21
N ILE A 161 -31.42 -1.11 -10.77
CA ILE A 161 -30.27 -0.30 -11.23
C ILE A 161 -29.62 -0.94 -12.45
N CYS A 162 -29.41 -2.26 -12.43
CA CYS A 162 -28.71 -3.00 -13.48
C CYS A 162 -29.65 -3.85 -14.35
N ASN A 163 -30.84 -4.17 -13.87
CA ASN A 163 -31.84 -5.06 -14.49
C ASN A 163 -31.29 -6.44 -14.92
N LYS A 164 -30.21 -6.92 -14.29
CA LYS A 164 -29.49 -8.15 -14.68
C LYS A 164 -29.55 -9.28 -13.66
N GLU A 165 -29.44 -8.94 -12.39
CA GLU A 165 -29.41 -9.90 -11.28
C GLU A 165 -30.55 -9.61 -10.31
N ASP A 166 -30.77 -10.53 -9.37
CA ASP A 166 -31.83 -10.38 -8.39
C ASP A 166 -31.58 -9.19 -7.43
N GLU A 167 -32.68 -8.57 -7.01
CA GLU A 167 -32.79 -7.42 -6.14
C GLU A 167 -32.63 -7.88 -4.69
N THR A 168 -31.39 -8.21 -4.33
CA THR A 168 -30.96 -8.55 -2.97
C THR A 168 -30.11 -7.42 -2.37
N ILE A 169 -30.06 -7.33 -1.04
CA ILE A 169 -29.18 -6.37 -0.34
C ILE A 169 -27.73 -6.61 -0.77
N GLU A 170 -27.32 -7.88 -0.85
CA GLU A 170 -26.03 -8.32 -1.39
C GLU A 170 -25.78 -7.81 -2.82
N HIS A 171 -26.79 -7.85 -3.70
CA HIS A 171 -26.63 -7.33 -5.05
C HIS A 171 -26.39 -5.82 -5.05
N PHE A 172 -27.18 -5.02 -4.33
CA PHE A 172 -26.98 -3.56 -4.30
C PHE A 172 -25.65 -3.15 -3.68
N LEU A 173 -25.37 -3.70 -2.49
CA LEU A 173 -24.23 -3.28 -1.70
C LEU A 173 -22.92 -3.85 -2.25
N ILE A 174 -22.98 -4.95 -3.00
CA ILE A 174 -21.79 -5.73 -3.30
C ILE A 174 -21.65 -6.10 -4.80
N SER A 175 -22.71 -6.50 -5.51
CA SER A 175 -22.61 -7.00 -6.90
C SER A 175 -22.94 -5.98 -8.01
N CYS A 176 -23.65 -4.89 -7.70
CA CYS A 176 -24.25 -4.05 -8.74
C CYS A 176 -23.19 -3.24 -9.51
N ILE A 177 -23.00 -3.55 -10.80
CA ILE A 177 -21.97 -2.94 -11.67
C ILE A 177 -22.07 -1.41 -11.81
N HIS A 178 -23.28 -0.86 -11.65
CA HIS A 178 -23.53 0.57 -11.77
C HIS A 178 -23.30 1.35 -10.46
N LEU A 179 -23.12 0.65 -9.34
CA LEU A 179 -22.72 1.24 -8.06
C LEU A 179 -21.22 1.01 -7.75
N GLU A 180 -20.53 0.26 -8.61
CA GLU A 180 -19.10 -0.03 -8.50
C GLU A 180 -18.21 1.23 -8.48
N PRO A 181 -18.44 2.27 -9.31
CA PRO A 181 -17.64 3.50 -9.24
C PRO A 181 -17.80 4.24 -7.91
N ASP A 182 -18.97 4.13 -7.28
CA ASP A 182 -19.24 4.74 -5.98
C ASP A 182 -18.59 3.92 -4.85
N ARG A 183 -18.55 2.58 -4.97
CA ARG A 183 -17.79 1.70 -4.07
C ARG A 183 -16.28 1.91 -4.18
N GLU A 184 -15.74 2.05 -5.38
CA GLU A 184 -14.32 2.38 -5.60
C GLU A 184 -13.96 3.75 -5.02
N LYS A 185 -14.83 4.75 -5.16
CA LYS A 185 -14.64 6.05 -4.48
C LYS A 185 -14.69 5.91 -2.96
N LEU A 186 -15.55 5.04 -2.42
CA LEU A 186 -15.61 4.77 -0.99
C LEU A 186 -14.36 4.03 -0.50
N LEU A 187 -13.84 3.05 -1.24
CA LEU A 187 -12.55 2.41 -0.96
C LEU A 187 -11.40 3.41 -0.94
N LYS A 188 -11.43 4.43 -1.81
CA LYS A 188 -10.50 5.58 -1.78
C LYS A 188 -10.70 6.50 -0.57
N VAL A 189 -11.89 6.51 0.03
CA VAL A 189 -12.29 7.36 1.18
C VAL A 189 -12.18 6.62 2.53
N ILE A 190 -11.96 5.29 2.54
CA ILE A 190 -11.78 4.43 3.74
C ILE A 190 -10.67 4.90 4.70
N GLN A 191 -9.94 5.94 4.34
CA GLN A 191 -8.83 6.49 5.11
C GLN A 191 -9.19 7.28 6.37
N LEU A 192 -10.45 7.59 6.65
CA LEU A 192 -10.76 8.58 7.68
C LEU A 192 -11.90 8.07 8.58
N ASP A 193 -11.54 7.80 9.84
CA ASP A 193 -12.39 7.59 11.02
C ASP A 193 -13.81 7.03 10.74
N GLY A 194 -14.00 5.72 10.93
CA GLY A 194 -15.30 5.04 10.79
C GLY A 194 -15.30 3.82 9.87
N ALA A 195 -14.20 3.58 9.13
CA ALA A 195 -14.07 2.44 8.22
C ALA A 195 -14.21 1.08 8.91
N LEU A 196 -13.69 0.90 10.13
CA LEU A 196 -13.83 -0.36 10.88
C LEU A 196 -15.29 -0.64 11.24
N GLN A 197 -16.03 0.35 11.76
CA GLN A 197 -17.47 0.23 12.05
C GLN A 197 -18.28 -0.08 10.78
N PHE A 198 -17.89 0.48 9.64
CA PHE A 198 -18.50 0.18 8.36
C PHE A 198 -18.23 -1.26 7.90
N LEU A 199 -16.99 -1.74 8.05
CA LEU A 199 -16.63 -3.12 7.71
C LEU A 199 -17.26 -4.14 8.67
N GLU A 200 -17.53 -3.78 9.92
CA GLU A 200 -18.33 -4.57 10.87
C GLU A 200 -19.77 -4.77 10.38
N TYR A 201 -20.43 -3.70 9.92
CA TYR A 201 -21.77 -3.80 9.32
C TYR A 201 -21.80 -4.74 8.10
N TYR A 202 -20.80 -4.65 7.22
CA TYR A 202 -20.73 -5.50 6.02
C TYR A 202 -20.37 -6.96 6.31
N LYS A 203 -19.81 -7.26 7.49
CA LYS A 203 -19.55 -8.63 7.93
C LYS A 203 -20.85 -9.40 8.16
N GLU A 204 -21.87 -8.74 8.71
CA GLU A 204 -23.18 -9.35 8.98
C GLU A 204 -23.92 -9.74 7.69
N GLU A 205 -23.62 -9.08 6.57
CA GLU A 205 -24.20 -9.30 5.24
C GLU A 205 -23.30 -10.19 4.33
N GLY A 206 -22.23 -10.77 4.86
CA GLY A 206 -21.57 -11.99 4.35
C GLY A 206 -20.78 -11.95 3.03
N GLY A 207 -20.74 -10.84 2.27
CA GLY A 207 -20.30 -10.93 0.86
C GLY A 207 -19.19 -9.98 0.37
N PHE A 208 -18.75 -8.98 1.14
CA PHE A 208 -17.92 -7.89 0.60
C PHE A 208 -16.43 -8.22 0.48
N PHE A 209 -15.86 -8.93 1.46
CA PHE A 209 -14.41 -9.08 1.58
C PHE A 209 -13.78 -9.88 0.43
N ASN A 210 -14.55 -10.77 -0.21
CA ASN A 210 -14.06 -11.64 -1.28
C ASN A 210 -14.45 -11.16 -2.69
N LYS A 211 -15.16 -10.03 -2.84
CA LYS A 211 -15.54 -9.52 -4.18
C LYS A 211 -14.47 -8.60 -4.74
N VAL A 212 -14.08 -8.91 -5.97
CA VAL A 212 -13.11 -8.13 -6.74
C VAL A 212 -13.76 -6.93 -7.41
N ASN A 213 -12.99 -5.86 -7.59
CA ASN A 213 -13.36 -4.73 -8.45
C ASN A 213 -13.28 -5.11 -9.96
N LYS A 214 -13.51 -4.14 -10.86
CA LYS A 214 -13.38 -4.33 -12.31
C LYS A 214 -12.00 -4.78 -12.77
N ASP A 215 -10.98 -4.43 -11.99
CA ASP A 215 -9.60 -4.84 -12.21
C ASP A 215 -9.31 -6.24 -11.65
N GLY A 216 -10.28 -6.93 -11.05
CA GLY A 216 -10.04 -8.24 -10.45
C GLY A 216 -9.29 -8.18 -9.12
N GLU A 217 -9.20 -7.00 -8.49
CA GLU A 217 -8.48 -6.80 -7.23
C GLU A 217 -9.44 -6.88 -6.03
N LEU A 218 -8.99 -7.58 -4.98
CA LEU A 218 -9.70 -7.66 -3.70
C LEU A 218 -9.62 -6.34 -2.92
N PRO A 219 -10.58 -6.05 -2.02
CA PRO A 219 -10.62 -4.81 -1.25
C PRO A 219 -9.33 -4.51 -0.48
N LEU A 220 -8.69 -5.55 0.06
CA LEU A 220 -7.40 -5.42 0.75
C LEU A 220 -6.29 -4.93 -0.19
N LEU A 221 -6.19 -5.49 -1.41
CA LEU A 221 -5.18 -5.08 -2.38
C LEU A 221 -5.41 -3.64 -2.86
N VAL A 222 -6.67 -3.26 -3.08
CA VAL A 222 -7.03 -1.88 -3.44
C VAL A 222 -6.60 -0.91 -2.34
N LEU A 223 -6.83 -1.23 -1.07
CA LEU A 223 -6.41 -0.41 0.06
C LEU A 223 -4.89 -0.18 0.06
N LEU A 224 -4.11 -1.24 -0.13
CA LEU A 224 -2.65 -1.18 -0.13
C LEU A 224 -2.11 -0.42 -1.35
N ASN A 225 -2.67 -0.67 -2.54
CA ASN A 225 -2.31 0.02 -3.77
C ASN A 225 -2.64 1.51 -3.74
N GLU A 226 -3.73 1.89 -3.07
CA GLU A 226 -4.04 3.30 -2.90
C GLU A 226 -3.14 3.94 -1.86
N HIS A 227 -2.87 3.29 -0.71
CA HIS A 227 -1.95 3.81 0.31
C HIS A 227 -0.55 4.05 -0.26
N SER A 228 -0.03 3.15 -1.11
CA SER A 228 1.30 3.31 -1.72
C SER A 228 1.42 4.52 -2.66
N LYS A 229 0.31 5.00 -3.23
CA LYS A 229 0.27 6.18 -4.12
C LYS A 229 0.15 7.50 -3.38
N GLN A 230 -0.03 7.48 -2.06
CA GLN A 230 -0.30 8.70 -1.31
C GLN A 230 0.93 9.52 -0.98
N ARG A 231 0.71 10.84 -0.90
CA ARG A 231 1.73 11.80 -0.47
C ARG A 231 1.85 11.89 1.05
N ASP A 232 0.76 11.66 1.77
CA ASP A 232 0.76 11.61 3.22
C ASP A 232 1.27 10.24 3.67
N LYS A 233 2.44 10.23 4.32
CA LYS A 233 3.06 9.04 4.91
C LYS A 233 3.09 9.14 6.43
N SER A 234 2.11 9.83 7.02
CA SER A 234 2.03 9.98 8.45
C SER A 234 1.84 8.62 9.13
N GLU A 235 2.55 8.44 10.25
CA GLU A 235 2.50 7.22 11.05
C GLU A 235 1.07 6.87 11.50
N LYS A 236 0.25 7.90 11.76
CA LYS A 236 -1.17 7.74 12.12
C LYS A 236 -1.96 7.06 11.00
N LEU A 237 -1.78 7.50 9.76
CA LEU A 237 -2.47 6.97 8.60
C LEU A 237 -2.04 5.52 8.31
N GLU A 238 -0.75 5.23 8.42
CA GLU A 238 -0.23 3.87 8.27
C GLU A 238 -0.82 2.94 9.34
N THR A 239 -0.88 3.39 10.60
CA THR A 239 -1.47 2.61 11.71
C THR A 239 -2.96 2.33 11.48
N GLN A 240 -3.72 3.33 11.01
CA GLN A 240 -5.13 3.14 10.67
C GLN A 240 -5.31 2.15 9.50
N THR A 241 -4.46 2.26 8.48
CA THR A 241 -4.47 1.36 7.32
C THR A 241 -4.10 -0.07 7.75
N ALA A 242 -3.15 -0.24 8.67
CA ALA A 242 -2.77 -1.54 9.24
C ALA A 242 -3.93 -2.20 9.98
N ASN A 243 -4.68 -1.46 10.80
CA ASN A 243 -5.86 -1.98 11.50
C ASN A 243 -6.95 -2.46 10.54
N ILE A 244 -7.20 -1.68 9.49
CA ILE A 244 -8.17 -2.03 8.44
C ILE A 244 -7.66 -3.26 7.66
N ALA A 245 -6.37 -3.30 7.32
CA ALA A 245 -5.76 -4.42 6.62
C ALA A 245 -5.85 -5.73 7.41
N ALA A 246 -5.55 -5.69 8.72
CA ALA A 246 -5.72 -6.83 9.62
C ALA A 246 -7.17 -7.30 9.69
N TYR A 247 -8.12 -6.36 9.78
CA TYR A 247 -9.53 -6.69 9.80
C TYR A 247 -9.97 -7.37 8.49
N LEU A 248 -9.58 -6.84 7.34
CA LEU A 248 -9.89 -7.43 6.04
C LEU A 248 -9.29 -8.83 5.92
N MET A 249 -8.01 -9.00 6.28
CA MET A 249 -7.31 -10.29 6.18
C MET A 249 -7.96 -11.39 7.05
N LYS A 250 -8.43 -11.05 8.25
CA LYS A 250 -9.13 -12.02 9.13
C LYS A 250 -10.50 -12.45 8.60
N ASN A 251 -11.15 -11.63 7.77
CA ASN A 251 -12.51 -11.89 7.29
C ASN A 251 -12.55 -12.33 5.80
N THR A 252 -11.41 -12.38 5.12
CA THR A 252 -11.27 -12.98 3.79
C THR A 252 -11.06 -14.49 3.88
N THR A 253 -11.78 -15.25 3.06
CA THR A 253 -11.69 -16.73 3.03
C THR A 253 -10.91 -17.26 1.83
N THR A 254 -10.59 -16.39 0.86
CA THR A 254 -9.88 -16.74 -0.38
C THR A 254 -8.44 -16.26 -0.34
N GLU A 255 -7.54 -16.95 -1.05
CA GLU A 255 -6.20 -16.43 -1.29
C GLU A 255 -6.29 -15.07 -1.98
N ILE A 256 -5.61 -14.07 -1.42
CA ILE A 256 -5.65 -12.69 -1.90
C ILE A 256 -4.48 -12.46 -2.82
N LEU A 257 -4.70 -12.40 -4.13
CA LEU A 257 -3.65 -12.22 -5.13
C LEU A 257 -4.07 -11.17 -6.16
N ASP A 258 -3.13 -10.32 -6.58
CA ASP A 258 -3.34 -9.39 -7.69
C ASP A 258 -3.13 -10.05 -9.07
N LYS A 259 -3.17 -9.25 -10.14
CA LYS A 259 -2.95 -9.72 -11.52
C LYS A 259 -1.57 -10.34 -11.75
N ASP A 260 -0.56 -9.95 -10.96
CA ASP A 260 0.81 -10.47 -11.03
C ASP A 260 1.05 -11.63 -10.06
N GLY A 261 0.02 -12.05 -9.31
CA GLY A 261 0.11 -13.07 -8.28
C GLY A 261 0.74 -12.57 -6.99
N ASN A 262 0.83 -11.26 -6.78
CA ASN A 262 1.33 -10.67 -5.55
C ASN A 262 0.29 -10.81 -4.44
N SER A 263 0.72 -11.31 -3.28
CA SER A 263 -0.07 -11.26 -2.05
C SER A 263 -0.07 -9.84 -1.44
N PRO A 264 -0.97 -9.54 -0.48
CA PRO A 264 -0.93 -8.28 0.28
C PRO A 264 0.45 -7.97 0.86
N LEU A 265 1.17 -9.01 1.27
CA LEU A 265 2.52 -8.88 1.84
C LEU A 265 3.54 -8.40 0.80
N HIS A 266 3.42 -8.81 -0.47
CA HIS A 266 4.28 -8.30 -1.55
C HIS A 266 4.05 -6.82 -1.79
N VAL A 267 2.78 -6.39 -1.86
CA VAL A 267 2.42 -4.99 -2.10
C VAL A 267 2.89 -4.12 -0.92
N ALA A 268 2.70 -4.58 0.32
CA ALA A 268 3.16 -3.88 1.51
C ALA A 268 4.70 -3.80 1.59
N ALA A 269 5.40 -4.87 1.23
CA ALA A 269 6.87 -4.92 1.19
C ALA A 269 7.45 -4.01 0.09
N GLU A 270 6.86 -3.98 -1.10
CA GLU A 270 7.26 -3.06 -2.17
C GLU A 270 7.09 -1.58 -1.78
N ALA A 271 6.00 -1.29 -1.07
CA ALA A 271 5.67 0.07 -0.65
C ALA A 271 6.46 0.51 0.62
N GLY A 272 7.04 -0.44 1.35
CA GLY A 272 7.77 -0.19 2.60
C GLY A 272 6.86 0.12 3.80
N LEU A 273 5.70 -0.55 3.89
CA LEU A 273 4.67 -0.28 4.90
C LEU A 273 4.83 -1.19 6.12
N VAL A 274 5.78 -0.86 6.99
CA VAL A 274 6.23 -1.69 8.13
C VAL A 274 5.07 -2.10 9.03
N LYS A 275 4.20 -1.17 9.44
CA LYS A 275 3.09 -1.49 10.36
C LYS A 275 2.06 -2.41 9.73
N ILE A 276 1.86 -2.28 8.42
CA ILE A 276 0.96 -3.15 7.68
C ILE A 276 1.56 -4.54 7.53
N ILE A 277 2.87 -4.65 7.28
CA ILE A 277 3.58 -5.93 7.22
C ILE A 277 3.43 -6.68 8.54
N GLU A 278 3.69 -6.00 9.67
CA GLU A 278 3.48 -6.56 11.01
C GLU A 278 2.05 -7.08 11.19
N ALA A 279 1.05 -6.25 10.87
CA ALA A 279 -0.35 -6.60 11.01
C ALA A 279 -0.74 -7.82 10.14
N LEU A 280 -0.21 -7.91 8.92
CA LEU A 280 -0.45 -9.04 8.01
C LEU A 280 0.20 -10.32 8.52
N ILE A 281 1.45 -10.25 9.01
CA ILE A 281 2.16 -11.42 9.57
C ILE A 281 1.45 -11.95 10.81
N ILE A 282 1.02 -11.06 11.73
CA ILE A 282 0.23 -11.44 12.91
C ILE A 282 -1.10 -12.11 12.51
N CYS A 283 -1.67 -11.74 11.37
CA CYS A 283 -2.89 -12.36 10.83
C CYS A 283 -2.63 -13.66 10.04
N GLY A 284 -1.39 -14.18 10.05
CA GLY A 284 -1.03 -15.45 9.40
C GLY A 284 -0.67 -15.32 7.92
N ALA A 285 -0.31 -14.13 7.43
CA ALA A 285 0.18 -13.99 6.06
C ALA A 285 1.51 -14.75 5.86
N THR A 286 1.55 -15.61 4.85
CA THR A 286 2.73 -16.41 4.51
C THR A 286 3.80 -15.57 3.81
N SER A 287 4.97 -15.42 4.43
CA SER A 287 6.12 -14.68 3.89
C SER A 287 6.82 -15.39 2.73
N SER A 288 6.71 -16.71 2.65
CA SER A 288 7.31 -17.56 1.62
C SER A 288 6.49 -17.69 0.33
N LYS A 289 5.28 -17.11 0.27
CA LYS A 289 4.44 -17.18 -0.94
C LYS A 289 5.15 -16.50 -2.11
N GLN A 290 5.18 -17.17 -3.25
CA GLN A 290 5.76 -16.65 -4.49
C GLN A 290 4.68 -16.10 -5.43
N ASN A 291 4.97 -14.97 -6.08
CA ASN A 291 4.16 -14.41 -7.16
C ASN A 291 4.41 -15.14 -8.49
N LYS A 292 3.79 -14.69 -9.59
CA LYS A 292 3.95 -15.33 -10.92
C LYS A 292 5.38 -15.32 -11.47
N LYS A 293 6.26 -14.48 -10.93
CA LYS A 293 7.69 -14.42 -11.26
C LYS A 293 8.56 -15.26 -10.32
N GLY A 294 7.96 -16.03 -9.41
CA GLY A 294 8.67 -16.78 -8.38
C GLY A 294 9.14 -15.93 -7.19
N ARG A 295 8.75 -14.65 -7.11
CA ARG A 295 9.23 -13.69 -6.11
C ARG A 295 8.42 -13.72 -4.85
N THR A 296 9.08 -13.69 -3.69
CA THR A 296 8.43 -13.48 -2.38
C THR A 296 8.44 -12.01 -2.01
N ALA A 297 7.74 -11.64 -0.93
CA ALA A 297 7.72 -10.28 -0.41
C ALA A 297 9.14 -9.74 -0.11
N LEU A 298 10.04 -10.59 0.39
CA LEU A 298 11.44 -10.26 0.65
C LEU A 298 12.19 -9.88 -0.64
N HIS A 299 12.00 -10.65 -1.70
CA HIS A 299 12.64 -10.38 -2.99
C HIS A 299 12.15 -9.05 -3.58
N VAL A 300 10.86 -8.77 -3.46
CA VAL A 300 10.27 -7.53 -4.00
C VAL A 300 10.79 -6.30 -3.27
N CYS A 301 10.93 -6.32 -1.94
CA CYS A 301 11.48 -5.15 -1.22
C CYS A 301 12.97 -4.93 -1.48
N LEU A 302 13.77 -6.00 -1.61
CA LEU A 302 15.18 -5.91 -1.98
C LEU A 302 15.35 -5.43 -3.43
N GLU A 303 14.46 -5.84 -4.34
CA GLU A 303 14.49 -5.35 -5.71
C GLU A 303 14.06 -3.89 -5.85
N LYS A 304 13.33 -3.30 -4.88
CA LYS A 304 12.84 -1.91 -4.91
C LYS A 304 13.01 -1.27 -3.52
N PRO A 305 14.24 -1.05 -3.07
CA PRO A 305 14.51 -0.66 -1.69
C PRO A 305 13.90 0.72 -1.38
N LYS A 306 13.33 0.83 -0.17
CA LYS A 306 12.86 2.09 0.42
C LYS A 306 13.82 2.52 1.54
N SER A 307 13.70 3.75 2.01
CA SER A 307 14.55 4.29 3.09
C SER A 307 14.47 3.48 4.39
N ASN A 308 13.38 2.75 4.62
CA ASN A 308 13.13 1.90 5.78
C ASN A 308 13.29 0.39 5.46
N ILE A 309 14.06 0.04 4.43
CA ILE A 309 14.23 -1.36 4.00
C ILE A 309 14.70 -2.29 5.12
N ALA A 310 15.58 -1.83 6.02
CA ALA A 310 16.09 -2.65 7.13
C ALA A 310 14.96 -3.08 8.09
N GLU A 311 14.03 -2.17 8.40
CA GLU A 311 12.88 -2.48 9.24
C GLU A 311 11.93 -3.44 8.53
N VAL A 312 11.67 -3.21 7.23
CA VAL A 312 10.83 -4.10 6.41
C VAL A 312 11.39 -5.52 6.38
N VAL A 313 12.69 -5.67 6.13
CA VAL A 313 13.37 -6.97 6.10
C VAL A 313 13.27 -7.62 7.48
N SER A 314 13.58 -6.91 8.57
CA SER A 314 13.45 -7.44 9.93
C SER A 314 12.04 -7.98 10.20
N LYS A 315 10.98 -7.24 9.83
CA LYS A 315 9.61 -7.73 10.05
C LYS A 315 9.24 -8.94 9.20
N LEU A 316 9.72 -9.01 7.97
CA LEU A 316 9.52 -10.20 7.13
C LEU A 316 10.27 -11.41 7.70
N MET A 317 11.42 -11.19 8.34
CA MET A 317 12.21 -12.24 9.00
C MET A 317 11.57 -12.77 10.28
N ASP A 318 10.80 -11.95 11.00
CA ASP A 318 10.04 -12.35 12.20
C ASP A 318 8.91 -13.37 11.93
N SER A 319 8.66 -13.71 10.66
CA SER A 319 7.63 -14.69 10.27
C SER A 319 8.04 -16.14 10.60
N GLU A 320 7.07 -17.05 10.75
CA GLU A 320 7.35 -18.45 11.15
C GLU A 320 8.24 -19.22 10.16
N ASN A 321 8.24 -18.87 8.87
CA ASN A 321 9.01 -19.53 7.81
C ASN A 321 9.56 -18.52 6.80
N PRO A 322 10.58 -17.72 7.18
CA PRO A 322 11.10 -16.67 6.33
C PRO A 322 11.85 -17.28 5.13
N PRO A 323 11.66 -16.77 3.90
CA PRO A 323 12.29 -17.31 2.70
C PRO A 323 13.75 -16.83 2.54
N VAL A 324 14.60 -17.09 3.54
CA VAL A 324 15.96 -16.52 3.66
C VAL A 324 16.93 -17.06 2.61
N GLU A 325 16.76 -18.33 2.23
CA GLU A 325 17.61 -19.04 1.25
C GLU A 325 16.90 -19.31 -0.08
N LEU A 326 15.69 -18.80 -0.27
CA LEU A 326 14.91 -19.11 -1.47
C LEU A 326 15.51 -18.38 -2.68
N GLU A 327 16.06 -19.12 -3.64
CA GLU A 327 16.69 -18.55 -4.82
C GLU A 327 15.70 -18.18 -5.93
N ILE A 328 15.96 -17.05 -6.60
CA ILE A 328 15.22 -16.63 -7.79
C ILE A 328 16.18 -16.27 -8.91
N SER A 329 16.06 -16.94 -10.05
CA SER A 329 16.99 -16.77 -11.17
C SER A 329 18.44 -16.94 -10.70
N ASP A 330 18.67 -17.97 -9.88
CA ASP A 330 19.95 -18.23 -9.24
C ASP A 330 20.44 -17.05 -8.39
N ARG A 331 19.56 -16.35 -7.66
CA ARG A 331 19.91 -15.23 -6.75
C ARG A 331 19.30 -15.44 -5.36
N THR A 332 20.14 -15.55 -4.34
CA THR A 332 19.70 -15.58 -2.93
C THR A 332 19.28 -14.17 -2.46
N PRO A 333 18.40 -14.06 -1.46
CA PRO A 333 18.10 -12.77 -0.83
C PRO A 333 19.34 -12.05 -0.30
N LEU A 334 20.30 -12.79 0.25
CA LEU A 334 21.57 -12.24 0.70
C LEU A 334 22.37 -11.63 -0.45
N TYR A 335 22.47 -12.33 -1.59
CA TYR A 335 23.10 -11.79 -2.79
C TYR A 335 22.36 -10.54 -3.31
N LEU A 336 21.02 -10.54 -3.30
CA LEU A 336 20.25 -9.37 -3.69
C LEU A 336 20.50 -8.17 -2.77
N ALA A 337 20.70 -8.41 -1.48
CA ALA A 337 21.06 -7.40 -0.50
C ALA A 337 22.48 -6.83 -0.75
N THR A 338 23.44 -7.65 -1.15
CA THR A 338 24.80 -7.17 -1.50
C THR A 338 24.85 -6.47 -2.86
N ASP A 339 23.95 -6.80 -3.80
CA ASP A 339 23.86 -6.24 -5.16
C ASP A 339 22.95 -4.99 -5.25
N LEU A 340 22.40 -4.50 -4.13
CA LEU A 340 21.43 -3.37 -4.10
C LEU A 340 21.96 -2.12 -4.81
N TYR A 341 23.21 -1.77 -4.57
CA TYR A 341 23.85 -0.56 -5.09
C TYR A 341 23.96 -0.55 -6.62
N LYS A 342 24.32 -1.68 -7.22
CA LYS A 342 24.61 -1.79 -8.65
C LYS A 342 23.38 -1.61 -9.53
N ARG A 343 22.19 -2.03 -9.05
CA ARG A 343 20.96 -2.01 -9.87
C ARG A 343 20.30 -0.65 -9.99
N TYR A 344 20.49 0.23 -9.02
CA TYR A 344 19.72 1.49 -8.94
C TYR A 344 20.52 2.76 -9.25
N TYR A 345 21.84 2.78 -8.99
CA TYR A 345 22.58 4.04 -8.90
C TYR A 345 23.82 4.14 -9.80
N MET A 346 23.93 3.35 -10.87
CA MET A 346 25.02 3.53 -11.87
C MET A 346 25.03 4.93 -12.53
N HIS A 347 24.04 5.79 -12.27
CA HIS A 347 23.92 7.12 -12.88
C HIS A 347 23.89 8.30 -11.89
N ASP A 348 23.98 8.08 -10.57
CA ASP A 348 23.94 9.17 -9.58
C ASP A 348 25.04 9.01 -8.51
N TYR A 349 26.14 9.75 -8.69
CA TYR A 349 27.34 9.75 -7.83
C TYR A 349 27.09 10.29 -6.41
N ASN A 350 25.90 10.82 -6.13
CA ASN A 350 25.50 11.28 -4.80
C ASN A 350 24.92 10.16 -3.93
N CYS A 351 25.16 8.89 -4.25
CA CYS A 351 24.76 7.77 -3.40
C CYS A 351 25.37 7.97 -2.01
N THR A 352 24.50 8.29 -1.05
CA THR A 352 24.90 8.77 0.26
C THR A 352 25.51 7.62 1.06
N LYS A 353 26.51 7.93 1.89
CA LYS A 353 27.05 7.05 2.94
C LYS A 353 25.96 6.32 3.75
N GLU A 354 24.77 6.93 3.85
CA GLU A 354 23.59 6.37 4.49
C GLU A 354 23.05 5.12 3.78
N MET A 355 23.09 5.05 2.45
CA MET A 355 22.59 3.91 1.69
C MET A 355 23.51 2.68 1.82
N MET A 356 24.83 2.88 1.84
CA MET A 356 25.80 1.81 2.14
C MET A 356 25.62 1.29 3.58
N LYS A 357 25.37 2.19 4.52
CA LYS A 357 25.04 1.81 5.91
C LYS A 357 23.72 1.03 6.01
N LEU A 358 22.73 1.35 5.20
CA LEU A 358 21.48 0.58 5.12
C LEU A 358 21.72 -0.81 4.53
N GLN A 359 22.60 -0.94 3.54
CA GLN A 359 22.98 -2.23 2.95
C GLN A 359 23.62 -3.16 3.99
N SER A 360 24.63 -2.68 4.72
CA SER A 360 25.29 -3.49 5.76
C SER A 360 24.32 -3.91 6.87
N LEU A 361 23.38 -3.02 7.26
CA LEU A 361 22.33 -3.36 8.21
C LEU A 361 21.37 -4.44 7.69
N VAL A 362 20.95 -4.36 6.41
CA VAL A 362 20.08 -5.38 5.79
C VAL A 362 20.80 -6.73 5.72
N VAL A 363 22.07 -6.74 5.32
CA VAL A 363 22.92 -7.94 5.29
C VAL A 363 23.04 -8.54 6.69
N GLU A 364 23.25 -7.71 7.71
CA GLU A 364 23.33 -8.17 9.11
C GLU A 364 22.04 -8.86 9.55
N VAL A 365 20.89 -8.24 9.29
CA VAL A 365 19.58 -8.81 9.65
C VAL A 365 19.37 -10.16 8.95
N LEU A 366 19.73 -10.28 7.67
CA LEU A 366 19.59 -11.56 6.93
C LEU A 366 20.47 -12.66 7.53
N ILE A 367 21.73 -12.37 7.83
CA ILE A 367 22.66 -13.34 8.41
C ILE A 367 22.20 -13.76 9.81
N GLN A 368 21.72 -12.82 10.64
CA GLN A 368 21.17 -13.12 11.96
C GLN A 368 19.98 -14.09 11.90
N HIS A 369 19.20 -14.06 10.82
CA HIS A 369 18.06 -14.95 10.58
C HIS A 369 18.42 -16.19 9.75
N GLY A 370 19.71 -16.53 9.66
CA GLY A 370 20.19 -17.79 9.10
C GLY A 370 20.60 -17.74 7.62
N ALA A 371 20.76 -16.55 7.03
CA ALA A 371 21.30 -16.46 5.68
C ALA A 371 22.74 -16.97 5.63
N ASN A 372 23.05 -17.84 4.68
CA ASN A 372 24.37 -18.42 4.51
C ASN A 372 25.30 -17.42 3.81
N PRO A 373 26.33 -16.88 4.51
CA PRO A 373 27.29 -15.94 3.90
C PRO A 373 28.11 -16.57 2.78
N ASN A 374 28.16 -17.91 2.74
CA ASN A 374 28.86 -18.72 1.75
C ASN A 374 27.92 -19.31 0.71
N SER A 375 26.72 -18.73 0.51
CA SER A 375 25.86 -19.13 -0.60
C SER A 375 26.67 -19.02 -1.89
N HIS A 376 26.93 -20.14 -2.54
CA HIS A 376 27.77 -20.24 -3.72
C HIS A 376 26.98 -20.89 -4.84
N ASN A 377 26.46 -20.06 -5.74
CA ASN A 377 26.10 -20.52 -7.07
C ASN A 377 26.88 -19.71 -8.10
N ARG A 378 26.90 -20.20 -9.35
CA ARG A 378 27.56 -19.64 -10.54
C ARG A 378 27.79 -18.12 -10.53
N SER A 379 26.82 -17.31 -10.12
CA SER A 379 27.00 -15.84 -10.01
C SER A 379 26.76 -15.25 -8.61
N ASN A 380 26.29 -16.06 -7.66
CA ASN A 380 26.02 -15.64 -6.28
C ASN A 380 27.21 -15.92 -5.39
N ILE A 381 28.03 -14.91 -5.15
CA ILE A 381 28.99 -14.95 -4.05
C ILE A 381 28.87 -13.59 -3.33
N PRO A 382 28.17 -13.53 -2.18
CA PRO A 382 27.92 -12.29 -1.46
C PRO A 382 29.19 -11.48 -1.19
N LEU A 383 30.28 -12.15 -0.83
CA LEU A 383 31.58 -11.52 -0.60
C LEU A 383 32.12 -10.84 -1.86
N LEU A 384 32.15 -11.54 -3.01
CA LEU A 384 32.63 -10.95 -4.27
C LEU A 384 31.74 -9.81 -4.75
N SER A 385 30.43 -9.90 -4.54
CA SER A 385 29.47 -8.83 -4.85
C SER A 385 29.75 -7.58 -4.01
N ALA A 386 29.98 -7.74 -2.70
CA ALA A 386 30.31 -6.63 -1.80
C ALA A 386 31.66 -5.99 -2.14
N VAL A 387 32.69 -6.78 -2.47
CA VAL A 387 34.00 -6.29 -2.91
C VAL A 387 33.88 -5.52 -4.23
N LYS A 388 33.12 -6.05 -5.19
CA LYS A 388 32.84 -5.36 -6.47
C LYS A 388 32.11 -4.03 -6.26
N ALA A 389 31.21 -3.95 -5.28
CA ALA A 389 30.53 -2.72 -4.92
C ALA A 389 31.43 -1.74 -4.15
N GLY A 390 32.55 -2.21 -3.60
CA GLY A 390 33.45 -1.41 -2.78
C GLY A 390 32.92 -1.12 -1.38
N ASP A 391 31.97 -1.92 -0.90
CA ASP A 391 31.32 -1.73 0.40
C ASP A 391 32.15 -2.34 1.53
N ILE A 392 33.03 -1.53 2.12
CA ILE A 392 33.94 -1.93 3.22
C ILE A 392 33.17 -2.49 4.41
N ASP A 393 32.05 -1.87 4.77
CA ASP A 393 31.27 -2.25 5.95
C ASP A 393 30.64 -3.64 5.74
N THR A 394 30.05 -3.87 4.56
CA THR A 394 29.47 -5.18 4.22
C THR A 394 30.54 -6.27 4.07
N VAL A 395 31.71 -5.97 3.48
CA VAL A 395 32.83 -6.92 3.39
C VAL A 395 33.33 -7.32 4.78
N SER A 396 33.58 -6.34 5.65
CA SER A 396 33.98 -6.58 7.05
C SER A 396 32.97 -7.42 7.79
N LEU A 397 31.68 -7.10 7.65
CA LEU A 397 30.58 -7.85 8.26
C LEU A 397 30.53 -9.31 7.77
N LEU A 398 30.60 -9.53 6.45
CA LEU A 398 30.55 -10.88 5.87
C LEU A 398 31.70 -11.75 6.38
N LEU A 399 32.92 -11.22 6.37
CA LEU A 399 34.11 -11.92 6.87
C LEU A 399 33.99 -12.24 8.37
N GLN A 400 33.56 -11.27 9.19
CA GLN A 400 33.29 -11.50 10.62
C GLN A 400 32.21 -12.55 10.88
N LYS A 401 31.25 -12.70 9.95
CA LYS A 401 30.18 -13.70 10.03
C LYS A 401 30.55 -15.04 9.36
N GLY A 402 31.82 -15.25 9.00
CA GLY A 402 32.32 -16.52 8.50
C GLY A 402 32.20 -16.71 6.99
N ALA A 403 32.12 -15.62 6.22
CA ALA A 403 32.32 -15.69 4.78
C ALA A 403 33.75 -16.19 4.46
N LEU A 404 33.85 -17.16 3.56
CA LEU A 404 35.11 -17.72 3.10
C LEU A 404 35.79 -16.70 2.16
N ALA A 405 37.03 -16.33 2.49
CA ALA A 405 37.80 -15.36 1.70
C ALA A 405 38.25 -15.90 0.33
N ASP A 406 38.49 -17.22 0.24
CA ASP A 406 39.06 -17.89 -0.95
C ASP A 406 38.01 -18.33 -1.98
N VAL A 407 36.79 -17.82 -1.89
CA VAL A 407 35.74 -18.10 -2.87
C VAL A 407 36.07 -17.49 -4.23
N THR A 408 35.81 -18.25 -5.30
CA THR A 408 36.08 -17.85 -6.68
C THR A 408 34.81 -17.82 -7.53
N ASN A 409 34.71 -16.86 -8.46
CA ASN A 409 33.61 -16.81 -9.43
C ASN A 409 33.81 -17.81 -10.60
N GLU A 410 32.95 -17.76 -11.63
CA GLU A 410 33.04 -18.64 -12.82
C GLU A 410 34.30 -18.46 -13.67
N LYS A 411 35.08 -17.40 -13.43
CA LYS A 411 36.36 -17.15 -14.10
C LYS A 411 37.55 -17.54 -13.21
N GLY A 412 37.32 -18.25 -12.10
CA GLY A 412 38.35 -18.55 -11.11
C GLY A 412 38.81 -17.34 -10.28
N GLN A 413 38.17 -16.18 -10.40
CA GLN A 413 38.63 -14.95 -9.74
C GLN A 413 38.22 -14.92 -8.28
N SER A 414 39.21 -14.78 -7.39
CA SER A 414 39.01 -14.54 -5.95
C SER A 414 38.62 -13.08 -5.65
N ALA A 415 38.34 -12.75 -4.38
CA ALA A 415 38.00 -11.39 -3.97
C ALA A 415 39.06 -10.35 -4.33
N ILE A 416 40.36 -10.71 -4.24
CA ILE A 416 41.45 -9.79 -4.62
C ILE A 416 41.47 -9.56 -6.14
N HIS A 417 41.21 -10.60 -6.94
CA HIS A 417 41.09 -10.44 -8.39
C HIS A 417 39.95 -9.48 -8.74
N VAL A 418 38.77 -9.66 -8.12
CA VAL A 418 37.58 -8.82 -8.36
C VAL A 418 37.83 -7.36 -7.95
N LEU A 419 38.58 -7.12 -6.87
CA LEU A 419 38.96 -5.77 -6.43
C LEU A 419 39.69 -4.99 -7.54
N PHE A 420 40.58 -5.65 -8.28
CA PHE A 420 41.39 -5.02 -9.31
C PHE A 420 40.79 -5.10 -10.73
N SER A 421 40.06 -6.16 -11.08
CA SER A 421 39.56 -6.37 -12.45
C SER A 421 38.25 -5.63 -12.76
N GLU A 422 37.31 -5.56 -11.81
CA GLU A 422 35.92 -5.13 -12.08
C GLU A 422 35.65 -3.65 -11.76
N MET A 423 36.68 -2.83 -11.61
CA MET A 423 36.60 -1.36 -11.44
C MET A 423 35.58 -0.91 -10.36
N PRO A 424 35.82 -1.19 -9.07
CA PRO A 424 35.02 -0.58 -8.02
C PRO A 424 35.17 0.95 -8.11
N HIS A 425 34.05 1.69 -8.13
CA HIS A 425 34.03 3.16 -8.13
C HIS A 425 34.39 3.72 -6.74
N ILE A 426 35.55 3.32 -6.21
CA ILE A 426 36.03 3.67 -4.89
C ILE A 426 37.29 4.54 -4.95
N SER A 427 37.54 5.28 -3.88
CA SER A 427 38.81 5.99 -3.73
C SER A 427 39.95 4.99 -3.56
N LYS A 428 41.17 5.39 -3.94
CA LYS A 428 42.37 4.56 -3.77
C LYS A 428 42.62 4.20 -2.29
N ASP A 429 42.25 5.07 -1.37
CA ASP A 429 42.33 4.80 0.07
C ASP A 429 41.34 3.70 0.50
N ALA A 430 40.13 3.69 -0.05
CA ALA A 430 39.14 2.65 0.22
C ALA A 430 39.56 1.29 -0.39
N GLU A 431 40.18 1.30 -1.58
CA GLU A 431 40.76 0.11 -2.19
C GLU A 431 41.87 -0.48 -1.31
N MET A 432 42.73 0.37 -0.74
CA MET A 432 43.77 -0.04 0.20
C MET A 432 43.18 -0.67 1.48
N ILE A 433 42.14 -0.06 2.04
CA ILE A 433 41.46 -0.59 3.23
C ILE A 433 40.84 -1.95 2.92
N LEU A 434 40.17 -2.12 1.77
CA LEU A 434 39.61 -3.42 1.35
C LEU A 434 40.69 -4.47 1.16
N LEU A 435 41.80 -4.12 0.50
CA LEU A 435 42.93 -5.03 0.32
C LEU A 435 43.45 -5.53 1.67
N GLN A 436 43.69 -4.62 2.61
CA GLN A 436 44.16 -4.99 3.96
C GLN A 436 43.15 -5.88 4.68
N LEU A 437 41.85 -5.55 4.59
CA LEU A 437 40.78 -6.34 5.20
C LEU A 437 40.75 -7.78 4.68
N LEU A 438 40.95 -7.97 3.37
CA LEU A 438 40.99 -9.30 2.76
C LEU A 438 42.24 -10.08 3.20
N ILE A 439 43.41 -9.43 3.22
CA ILE A 439 44.68 -10.03 3.66
C ILE A 439 44.60 -10.45 5.14
N ASP A 440 44.10 -9.57 6.00
CA ASP A 440 43.97 -9.83 7.45
C ASP A 440 43.03 -11.01 7.75
N ASN A 441 42.09 -11.30 6.84
CA ASN A 441 41.17 -12.45 6.95
C ASN A 441 41.69 -13.71 6.22
N GLY A 442 42.98 -13.75 5.88
CA GLY A 442 43.67 -14.98 5.47
C GLY A 442 43.41 -15.40 4.02
N ILE A 443 43.10 -14.46 3.14
CA ILE A 443 42.91 -14.75 1.71
C ILE A 443 44.21 -15.27 1.06
N SER A 444 44.07 -16.22 0.14
CA SER A 444 45.18 -16.73 -0.67
C SER A 444 45.62 -15.68 -1.69
N VAL A 445 46.73 -15.01 -1.38
CA VAL A 445 47.32 -13.95 -2.22
C VAL A 445 47.87 -14.50 -3.55
N ASN A 446 48.22 -15.80 -3.57
CA ASN A 446 48.78 -16.51 -4.73
C ASN A 446 47.74 -17.36 -5.48
N ALA A 447 46.45 -17.14 -5.25
CA ALA A 447 45.44 -17.76 -6.12
C ALA A 447 45.61 -17.22 -7.56
N SER A 448 45.45 -18.10 -8.55
CA SER A 448 45.37 -17.73 -9.97
C SER A 448 43.95 -17.92 -10.46
N ASP A 449 43.50 -17.04 -11.35
CA ASP A 449 42.22 -17.20 -12.04
C ASP A 449 42.31 -18.23 -13.20
N ASP A 450 41.23 -18.41 -13.95
CA ASP A 450 41.16 -19.41 -15.04
C ASP A 450 42.05 -19.03 -16.25
N GLU A 451 42.46 -17.76 -16.36
CA GLU A 451 43.44 -17.29 -17.35
C GLU A 451 44.88 -17.56 -16.87
N GLY A 452 45.02 -18.02 -15.62
CA GLY A 452 46.29 -18.24 -14.96
C GLY A 452 46.91 -16.94 -14.48
N GLU A 453 46.14 -15.86 -14.30
CA GLU A 453 46.67 -14.59 -13.80
C GLU A 453 46.52 -14.53 -12.28
N SER A 454 47.55 -14.06 -11.57
CA SER A 454 47.48 -13.81 -10.14
C SER A 454 46.96 -12.40 -9.84
N ALA A 455 46.43 -12.20 -8.64
CA ALA A 455 45.92 -10.90 -8.22
C ALA A 455 46.97 -9.77 -8.30
N LEU A 456 48.25 -10.11 -8.13
CA LEU A 456 49.38 -9.19 -8.30
C LEU A 456 49.51 -8.73 -9.75
N ILE A 457 49.34 -9.63 -10.73
CA ILE A 457 49.40 -9.28 -12.15
C ILE A 457 48.21 -8.40 -12.53
N VAL A 458 47.00 -8.79 -12.13
CA VAL A 458 45.79 -8.00 -12.39
C VAL A 458 45.89 -6.59 -11.81
N ALA A 459 46.50 -6.43 -10.63
CA ALA A 459 46.78 -5.11 -10.06
C ALA A 459 47.75 -4.29 -10.92
N VAL A 460 48.85 -4.90 -11.36
CA VAL A 460 49.88 -4.24 -12.18
C VAL A 460 49.34 -3.81 -13.54
N GLU A 461 48.53 -4.65 -14.20
CA GLU A 461 47.93 -4.33 -15.49
C GLU A 461 46.95 -3.15 -15.41
N ARG A 462 46.21 -3.03 -14.30
CA ARG A 462 45.25 -1.93 -14.08
C ARG A 462 45.95 -0.58 -13.95
N TYR A 463 47.07 -0.52 -13.23
CA TYR A 463 47.77 0.72 -12.93
C TYR A 463 48.83 1.03 -14.00
N GLU A 464 48.38 1.56 -15.14
CA GLU A 464 49.25 1.89 -16.28
C GLU A 464 50.37 2.91 -15.96
N ASP A 465 50.21 3.71 -14.89
CA ASP A 465 51.17 4.74 -14.45
C ASP A 465 51.77 4.44 -13.06
N ARG A 466 53.06 4.75 -12.89
CA ARG A 466 53.81 4.72 -11.61
C ARG A 466 53.23 5.72 -10.60
N ASN A 467 52.10 5.37 -10.01
CA ASN A 467 51.43 6.16 -8.99
C ASN A 467 51.72 5.60 -7.59
N ARG A 468 51.77 6.48 -6.59
CA ARG A 468 52.07 6.11 -5.19
C ARG A 468 51.21 4.94 -4.68
N SER A 469 49.92 4.93 -5.03
CA SER A 469 48.98 3.89 -4.64
C SER A 469 49.28 2.53 -5.28
N ALA A 470 49.69 2.49 -6.56
CA ALA A 470 50.07 1.25 -7.24
C ALA A 470 51.31 0.61 -6.59
N MET A 471 52.30 1.45 -6.23
CA MET A 471 53.48 1.02 -5.48
C MET A 471 53.13 0.47 -4.09
N GLU A 472 52.10 1.02 -3.45
CA GLU A 472 51.67 0.64 -2.11
C GLU A 472 50.85 -0.65 -2.13
N ILE A 473 49.96 -0.81 -3.12
CA ILE A 473 49.23 -2.07 -3.38
C ILE A 473 50.20 -3.20 -3.68
N GLY A 474 51.15 -2.98 -4.59
CA GLY A 474 52.18 -3.96 -4.93
C GLY A 474 53.04 -4.34 -3.73
N ARG A 475 53.46 -3.36 -2.90
CA ARG A 475 54.19 -3.64 -1.66
C ARG A 475 53.38 -4.46 -0.67
N ASN A 476 52.12 -4.12 -0.44
CA ASN A 476 51.28 -4.83 0.52
C ASN A 476 51.04 -6.29 0.08
N LEU A 477 50.82 -6.53 -1.21
CA LEU A 477 50.72 -7.88 -1.75
C LEU A 477 52.02 -8.66 -1.55
N LEU A 478 53.19 -8.08 -1.89
CA LEU A 478 54.49 -8.72 -1.70
C LEU A 478 54.80 -9.01 -0.22
N GLN A 479 54.51 -8.07 0.67
CA GLN A 479 54.66 -8.25 2.12
C GLN A 479 53.72 -9.33 2.67
N ALA A 480 52.53 -9.48 2.08
CA ALA A 480 51.60 -10.56 2.39
C ALA A 480 52.01 -11.91 1.76
N GLY A 481 53.16 -11.98 1.07
CA GLY A 481 53.69 -13.21 0.49
C GLY A 481 53.25 -13.49 -0.95
N ALA A 482 52.83 -12.47 -1.70
CA ALA A 482 52.57 -12.60 -3.13
C ALA A 482 53.85 -13.03 -3.87
N ASP A 483 53.78 -14.12 -4.60
CA ASP A 483 54.87 -14.64 -5.41
C ASP A 483 54.76 -14.05 -6.83
N PRO A 484 55.73 -13.23 -7.27
CA PRO A 484 55.76 -12.65 -8.61
C PRO A 484 56.06 -13.68 -9.71
N SER A 485 56.19 -14.96 -9.39
CA SER A 485 56.27 -16.04 -10.38
C SER A 485 54.94 -16.76 -10.59
N VAL A 486 53.95 -16.51 -9.72
CA VAL A 486 52.62 -17.14 -9.81
C VAL A 486 51.76 -16.41 -10.85
N GLY A 487 51.32 -17.20 -11.82
CA GLY A 487 50.64 -16.79 -13.03
C GLY A 487 51.58 -16.57 -14.20
N ASN A 488 51.12 -16.08 -15.36
CA ASN A 488 52.00 -15.82 -16.52
C ASN A 488 52.98 -14.64 -16.30
N CYS A 489 53.32 -14.33 -15.04
CA CYS A 489 53.91 -13.09 -14.54
C CYS A 489 55.24 -12.70 -15.20
N LEU A 490 56.06 -13.66 -15.62
CA LEU A 490 57.33 -13.38 -16.30
C LEU A 490 57.21 -13.54 -17.81
N GLN A 491 56.50 -14.56 -18.28
CA GLN A 491 56.42 -14.87 -19.71
C GLN A 491 55.53 -13.85 -20.45
N SER A 492 54.36 -13.48 -19.91
CA SER A 492 53.46 -12.46 -20.48
C SER A 492 54.06 -11.05 -20.42
N VAL A 493 54.68 -10.68 -19.30
CA VAL A 493 55.34 -9.37 -19.11
C VAL A 493 56.55 -9.21 -20.04
N LEU A 494 57.32 -10.28 -20.26
CA LEU A 494 58.48 -10.29 -21.18
C LEU A 494 58.07 -10.41 -22.66
N ASP A 495 57.01 -11.15 -22.99
CA ASP A 495 56.55 -11.37 -24.36
C ASP A 495 55.70 -10.19 -24.90
N ASN A 496 55.07 -9.40 -24.03
CA ASN A 496 54.30 -8.21 -24.40
C ASN A 496 55.16 -6.93 -24.25
N SER A 497 55.76 -6.48 -25.37
CA SER A 497 56.66 -5.31 -25.41
C SER A 497 56.05 -3.98 -24.90
N GLU A 498 54.71 -3.88 -24.88
CA GLU A 498 53.97 -2.73 -24.36
C GLU A 498 53.78 -2.83 -22.84
N LEU A 499 53.54 -4.03 -22.32
CA LEU A 499 53.48 -4.33 -20.88
C LEU A 499 54.86 -4.23 -20.21
N CYS A 500 55.93 -4.64 -20.88
CA CYS A 500 57.31 -4.55 -20.39
C CYS A 500 57.74 -3.10 -20.09
N LYS A 501 57.28 -2.12 -20.90
CA LYS A 501 57.47 -0.68 -20.61
C LYS A 501 56.57 -0.17 -19.49
N LYS A 502 55.34 -0.71 -19.36
CA LYS A 502 54.38 -0.35 -18.30
C LYS A 502 54.77 -0.92 -16.92
N THR A 503 55.59 -1.97 -16.87
CA THR A 503 55.97 -2.71 -15.66
C THR A 503 57.39 -2.42 -15.15
N GLU A 504 58.14 -1.50 -15.76
CA GLU A 504 59.51 -1.15 -15.37
C GLU A 504 59.61 -0.72 -13.89
N TRP A 505 58.63 0.05 -13.40
CA TRP A 505 58.55 0.45 -12.00
C TRP A 505 58.31 -0.72 -11.04
N PHE A 506 57.61 -1.75 -11.51
CA PHE A 506 57.28 -2.95 -10.75
C PHE A 506 58.50 -3.87 -10.65
N LEU A 507 59.30 -3.99 -11.72
CA LEU A 507 60.59 -4.66 -11.70
C LEU A 507 61.58 -3.97 -10.74
N GLU A 508 61.62 -2.63 -10.71
CA GLU A 508 62.39 -1.87 -9.70
C GLU A 508 61.90 -2.14 -8.28
N LEU A 509 60.59 -2.25 -8.07
CA LEU A 509 60.00 -2.55 -6.77
C LEU A 509 60.39 -3.97 -6.31
N LEU A 510 60.23 -4.97 -7.18
CA LEU A 510 60.61 -6.35 -6.92
C LEU A 510 62.10 -6.44 -6.56
N GLN A 511 62.98 -5.78 -7.32
CA GLN A 511 64.41 -5.78 -7.04
C GLN A 511 64.72 -5.19 -5.65
N LYS A 512 63.99 -4.15 -5.24
CA LYS A 512 64.20 -3.44 -3.97
C LYS A 512 63.63 -4.20 -2.76
N GLU A 513 62.47 -4.82 -2.89
CA GLU A 513 61.84 -5.62 -1.83
C GLU A 513 62.51 -6.99 -1.70
N LEU A 514 62.87 -7.66 -2.80
CA LEU A 514 63.61 -8.94 -2.77
C LEU A 514 65.00 -8.76 -2.14
N THR A 515 65.68 -7.64 -2.38
CA THR A 515 66.95 -7.33 -1.70
C THR A 515 66.75 -7.09 -0.20
N GLN A 516 65.64 -6.47 0.21
CA GLN A 516 65.29 -6.32 1.64
C GLN A 516 64.93 -7.65 2.30
N ILE A 517 64.18 -8.53 1.63
CA ILE A 517 63.84 -9.88 2.12
C ILE A 517 65.11 -10.72 2.29
N PHE A 518 66.00 -10.71 1.31
CA PHE A 518 67.28 -11.43 1.40
C PHE A 518 68.16 -10.92 2.55
N ILE A 519 68.13 -9.61 2.82
CA ILE A 519 68.81 -8.99 3.97
C ILE A 519 68.12 -9.38 5.29
N LEU A 520 66.79 -9.42 5.35
CA LEU A 520 66.01 -9.81 6.54
C LEU A 520 66.18 -11.29 6.89
N GLU A 521 66.17 -12.19 5.89
CA GLU A 521 66.47 -13.62 6.10
C GLU A 521 67.89 -13.81 6.61
N MET A 522 68.88 -13.08 6.07
CA MET A 522 70.25 -13.08 6.56
C MET A 522 70.38 -12.55 8.00
N VAL A 523 69.57 -11.56 8.39
CA VAL A 523 69.58 -10.98 9.75
C VAL A 523 68.84 -11.87 10.75
N LEU A 524 67.82 -12.64 10.33
CA LEU A 524 67.12 -13.60 11.20
C LEU A 524 67.86 -14.93 11.35
N THR A 525 68.77 -15.27 10.42
CA THR A 525 69.67 -16.45 10.54
C THR A 525 70.94 -16.18 11.35
N TYR A 526 71.27 -14.91 11.64
CA TYR A 526 72.39 -14.49 12.48
C TYR A 526 71.94 -14.21 13.91
#